data_AF-A0A9E1T7J2-F1
#
_entry.id   AF-A0A9E1T7J2-F1
#
_cell.length_a   1.000
_cell.length_b   1.000
_cell.length_c   1.000
_cell.angle_alpha   90.00
_cell.angle_beta   90.00
_cell.angle_gamma   90.00
#
_symmetry.space_group_name_H-M   'P 1'
#
loop_
_entity.id
_entity.type
_entity.pdbx_description
1 polymer ?
#
loop_
_entity_poly.entity_id
_entity_poly.type
_entity_poly.pdbx_seq_one_letter_code
_entity_poly.pdbx_strand_id
1 'polypeptide(L)'
;MLILNCPCCGVTAEETEFHAGGEAHLKRFGPDSSKEDFENYMFMRQNPKGVHLERWRHNNGCGKWFHAARCTMTLEVFGTYSAQTYEPPKEICDLISAKRPGWSWGAFS
;
A
#
# COMPACT_ATOMS: atom_id res chain seq x y z
N MET A 1 -0.41 16.91 6.56
CA MET A 1 0.09 16.59 5.21
C MET A 1 1.08 15.45 5.37
N LEU A 2 0.93 14.35 4.63
CA LEU A 2 1.78 13.18 4.78
C LEU A 2 3.16 13.41 4.15
N ILE A 3 4.21 12.91 4.80
CA ILE A 3 5.54 12.81 4.21
C ILE A 3 5.75 11.38 3.70
N LEU A 4 6.07 11.25 2.41
CA LEU A 4 6.37 9.96 1.79
C LEU A 4 7.77 9.97 1.20
N ASN A 5 8.49 8.86 1.34
CA ASN A 5 9.73 8.60 0.61
C ASN A 5 9.40 7.81 -0.66
N CYS A 6 9.94 8.21 -1.80
CA CYS A 6 9.79 7.44 -3.03
C CYS A 6 10.94 6.43 -3.15
N PRO A 7 10.71 5.12 -2.97
CA PRO A 7 11.78 4.11 -3.04
C PRO A 7 12.37 3.98 -4.45
N CYS A 8 11.68 4.53 -5.46
CA CYS A 8 12.13 4.46 -6.84
C CYS A 8 13.16 5.54 -7.23
N CYS A 9 13.17 6.68 -6.53
CA CYS A 9 14.07 7.80 -6.84
C CYS A 9 14.71 8.47 -5.61
N GLY A 10 14.41 7.98 -4.40
CA GLY A 10 14.97 8.45 -3.14
C GLY A 10 14.42 9.77 -2.61
N VAL A 11 13.56 10.46 -3.37
CA VAL A 11 12.98 11.75 -2.96
C VAL A 11 11.98 11.55 -1.83
N THR A 12 12.15 12.30 -0.74
CA THR A 12 11.15 12.47 0.31
C THR A 12 10.41 13.77 0.08
N ALA A 13 9.08 13.73 0.02
CA ALA A 13 8.26 14.91 -0.22
C ALA A 13 6.89 14.83 0.47
N GLU A 14 6.15 15.93 0.38
CA GLU A 14 4.77 16.06 0.87
C GLU A 14 3.77 15.33 -0.06
N GLU A 15 2.63 14.94 0.50
CA GLU A 15 1.59 14.14 -0.16
C GLU A 15 1.09 14.73 -1.49
N THR A 16 1.20 16.05 -1.65
CA THR A 16 0.80 16.77 -2.87
C THR A 16 1.68 16.46 -4.08
N GLU A 17 2.89 15.92 -3.89
CA GLU A 17 3.75 15.42 -4.96
C GLU A 17 3.40 14.00 -5.41
N PHE A 18 2.42 13.38 -4.74
CA PHE A 18 2.02 12.01 -4.96
C PHE A 18 0.52 11.88 -5.25
N HIS A 19 0.16 10.74 -5.83
CA HIS A 19 -1.23 10.35 -6.06
C HIS A 19 -1.52 9.01 -5.38
N ALA A 20 -2.56 8.98 -4.54
CA ALA A 20 -3.03 7.77 -3.88
C ALA A 20 -3.76 6.85 -4.87
N GLY A 21 -3.47 5.55 -4.81
CA GLY A 21 -4.04 4.51 -5.69
C GLY A 21 -4.86 3.44 -4.98
N GLY A 22 -5.22 3.67 -3.72
CA GLY A 22 -5.98 2.72 -2.89
C GLY A 22 -5.16 1.48 -2.50
N GLU A 23 -5.84 0.36 -2.28
CA GLU A 23 -5.26 -0.90 -1.80
C GLU A 23 -4.05 -1.39 -2.62
N ALA A 24 -3.03 -1.89 -1.93
CA ALA A 24 -1.87 -2.60 -2.47
C ALA A 24 -2.07 -4.12 -2.49
N HIS A 25 -1.17 -4.83 -3.17
CA HIS A 25 -1.16 -6.31 -3.24
C HIS A 25 -2.43 -6.94 -3.84
N LEU A 26 -3.18 -6.17 -4.63
CA LEU A 26 -4.37 -6.66 -5.33
C LEU A 26 -3.97 -7.53 -6.53
N LYS A 27 -4.40 -8.79 -6.52
CA LYS A 27 -4.27 -9.68 -7.68
C LYS A 27 -5.21 -9.24 -8.80
N ARG A 28 -4.68 -9.13 -10.03
CA ARG A 28 -5.49 -8.84 -11.22
C ARG A 28 -6.21 -10.09 -11.71
N PHE A 29 -7.52 -9.96 -11.89
CA PHE A 29 -8.34 -10.96 -12.58
C PHE A 29 -8.80 -10.41 -13.93
N GLY A 30 -8.62 -11.22 -14.97
CA GLY A 30 -8.96 -10.88 -16.35
C GLY A 30 -10.32 -11.41 -16.79
N PRO A 31 -10.77 -11.12 -18.02
CA PRO A 31 -12.05 -11.55 -18.55
C PRO A 31 -12.22 -13.08 -18.62
N ASP A 32 -11.11 -13.83 -18.62
CA ASP A 32 -11.11 -15.30 -18.63
C ASP A 32 -11.27 -15.92 -17.23
N SER A 33 -11.40 -15.09 -16.18
CA SER A 33 -11.60 -15.56 -14.79
C SER A 33 -13.07 -15.91 -14.54
N SER A 34 -13.36 -16.47 -13.36
CA SER A 34 -14.75 -16.63 -12.94
C SER A 34 -15.46 -15.26 -12.85
N LYS A 35 -16.78 -15.23 -13.04
CA LYS A 35 -17.57 -14.00 -12.92
C LYS A 35 -17.39 -13.34 -11.56
N GLU A 36 -17.38 -14.15 -10.50
CA GLU A 36 -17.20 -13.71 -9.12
C GLU A 36 -15.81 -13.10 -8.88
N ASP A 37 -14.75 -13.75 -9.34
CA ASP A 37 -13.39 -13.22 -9.22
C ASP A 37 -13.22 -11.89 -9.98
N PHE A 38 -13.80 -11.82 -11.18
CA PHE A 38 -13.73 -10.62 -12.00
C PHE A 38 -14.52 -9.47 -11.38
N GLU A 39 -15.73 -9.73 -10.89
CA GLU A 39 -16.55 -8.74 -10.16
C GLU A 39 -15.83 -8.23 -8.92
N ASN A 40 -15.30 -9.13 -8.09
CA ASN A 40 -14.52 -8.78 -6.90
C ASN A 40 -13.30 -7.92 -7.26
N TYR A 41 -12.55 -8.30 -8.31
CA TYR A 41 -11.43 -7.48 -8.78
C TYR A 41 -11.85 -6.11 -9.31
N MET A 42 -12.99 -6.00 -9.97
CA MET A 42 -13.46 -4.72 -10.51
C MET A 42 -13.90 -3.75 -9.42
N PHE A 43 -14.62 -4.24 -8.40
CA PHE A 43 -15.36 -3.36 -7.49
C PHE A 43 -14.95 -3.45 -6.03
N MET A 44 -14.44 -4.59 -5.56
CA MET A 44 -14.19 -4.82 -4.14
C MET A 44 -12.76 -4.45 -3.75
N ARG A 45 -12.61 -3.64 -2.70
CA ARG A 45 -11.31 -3.27 -2.11
C ARG A 45 -11.37 -3.37 -0.60
N GLN A 46 -10.24 -3.69 0.02
CA GLN A 46 -10.09 -3.56 1.46
C GLN A 46 -10.14 -2.08 1.85
N ASN A 47 -10.89 -1.79 2.92
CA ASN A 47 -10.98 -0.44 3.50
C ASN A 47 -10.82 -0.51 5.03
N PRO A 48 -9.64 -0.92 5.52
CA PRO A 48 -9.43 -1.13 6.95
C PRO A 48 -9.40 0.20 7.70
N LYS A 49 -10.08 0.23 8.85
CA LYS A 49 -9.90 1.25 9.87
C LYS A 49 -8.68 0.91 10.71
N GLY A 50 -7.54 1.53 10.41
CA GLY A 50 -6.26 1.18 11.01
C GLY A 50 -5.15 1.08 9.96
N VAL A 51 -4.24 0.13 10.11
CA VAL A 51 -3.16 -0.07 9.16
C VAL A 51 -3.71 -0.51 7.81
N HIS A 52 -3.30 0.19 6.75
CA HIS A 52 -3.62 -0.09 5.37
C HIS A 52 -2.32 -0.14 4.56
N LEU A 53 -2.21 -1.13 3.68
CA LEU A 53 -1.17 -1.19 2.67
C LEU A 53 -1.73 -0.59 1.38
N GLU A 54 -1.16 0.54 0.97
CA GLU A 54 -1.68 1.40 -0.08
C GLU A 54 -0.70 1.52 -1.25
N ARG A 55 -1.22 1.79 -2.45
CA ARG A 55 -0.45 2.17 -3.63
C ARG A 55 -0.33 3.68 -3.71
N TRP A 56 0.85 4.14 -4.10
CA TRP A 56 1.13 5.56 -4.34
C TRP A 56 1.95 5.73 -5.62
N ARG A 57 1.69 6.81 -6.36
CA ARG A 57 2.44 7.18 -7.56
C ARG A 57 3.10 8.53 -7.33
N HIS A 58 4.39 8.65 -7.63
CA HIS A 58 5.11 9.92 -7.60
C HIS A 58 4.82 10.71 -8.89
N ASN A 59 3.60 11.23 -9.04
CA ASN A 59 3.09 11.82 -10.28
C ASN A 59 3.84 13.09 -10.69
N ASN A 60 4.32 13.88 -9.74
CA ASN A 60 5.09 15.11 -9.99
C ASN A 60 6.61 14.89 -9.92
N GLY A 61 7.06 13.63 -9.94
CA GLY A 61 8.47 13.27 -9.94
C GLY A 61 8.76 12.14 -10.91
N CYS A 62 9.23 11.00 -10.39
CA CYS A 62 9.68 9.89 -11.24
C CYS A 62 8.55 9.14 -11.99
N GLY A 63 7.28 9.43 -11.71
CA GLY A 63 6.10 8.85 -12.37
C GLY A 63 5.80 7.39 -12.02
N LYS A 64 6.65 6.74 -11.20
CA LYS A 64 6.55 5.32 -10.83
C LYS A 64 5.60 5.07 -9.66
N TRP A 65 5.08 3.85 -9.62
CA TRP A 65 4.26 3.33 -8.52
C TRP A 65 5.11 2.66 -7.45
N PHE A 66 4.71 2.82 -6.19
CA PHE A 66 5.27 2.17 -5.02
C PHE A 66 4.16 1.86 -4.01
N HIS A 67 4.50 1.20 -2.91
CA HIS A 67 3.58 0.90 -1.82
C HIS A 67 3.93 1.67 -0.56
N ALA A 68 2.92 2.00 0.25
CA ALA A 68 3.08 2.63 1.54
C ALA A 68 2.27 1.86 2.59
N ALA A 69 2.83 1.66 3.77
CA ALA A 69 2.11 1.17 4.93
C ALA A 69 1.75 2.35 5.83
N ARG A 70 0.46 2.58 6.06
CA ARG A 70 0.00 3.74 6.83
C ARG A 70 -1.22 3.42 7.68
N CYS A 71 -1.35 4.06 8.83
CA CYS A 71 -2.58 4.02 9.61
C CYS A 71 -3.58 5.06 9.07
N THR A 72 -4.73 4.60 8.58
CA THR A 72 -5.80 5.47 8.06
C THR A 72 -6.46 6.33 9.14
N MET A 73 -6.36 5.92 10.41
CA MET A 73 -6.88 6.68 11.55
C MET A 73 -5.94 7.78 12.04
N THR A 74 -4.64 7.49 12.14
CA THR A 74 -3.66 8.40 12.75
C THR A 74 -2.78 9.11 11.74
N LEU A 75 -2.87 8.74 10.47
CA LEU A 75 -2.03 9.20 9.37
C LEU A 75 -0.53 8.84 9.52
N GLU A 76 -0.18 8.01 10.51
CA GLU A 76 1.19 7.52 10.71
C GLU A 76 1.63 6.65 9.54
N VAL A 77 2.75 7.00 8.90
CA VAL A 77 3.38 6.21 7.83
C VAL A 77 4.46 5.34 8.46
N PHE A 78 4.28 4.02 8.38
CA PHE A 78 5.27 3.04 8.88
C PHE A 78 6.45 2.88 7.90
N GLY A 79 6.20 3.14 6.62
CA GLY A 79 7.24 3.15 5.60
C GLY A 79 6.68 3.02 4.19
N THR A 80 7.59 3.08 3.23
CA THR A 80 7.31 2.92 1.80
C THR A 80 8.26 1.89 1.21
N TYR A 81 7.81 1.17 0.18
CA TYR A 81 8.56 0.06 -0.40
C TYR A 81 8.19 -0.16 -1.86
N SER A 82 9.02 -0.94 -2.56
CA SER A 82 8.85 -1.23 -3.98
C SER A 82 7.48 -1.87 -4.26
N ALA A 83 6.86 -1.48 -5.38
CA ALA A 83 5.67 -2.16 -5.90
C ALA A 83 6.00 -3.48 -6.62
N GLN A 84 7.28 -3.86 -6.72
CA GLN A 84 7.73 -5.12 -7.29
C GLN A 84 7.86 -6.21 -6.22
N THR A 85 6.91 -6.26 -5.28
CA THR A 85 6.83 -7.31 -4.26
C THR A 85 5.41 -7.88 -4.25
N TYR A 86 5.29 -9.16 -3.90
CA TYR A 86 3.98 -9.82 -3.75
C TYR A 86 3.42 -9.72 -2.32
N GLU A 87 4.25 -9.30 -1.38
CA GLU A 87 3.97 -9.17 0.04
C GLU A 87 4.70 -7.95 0.63
N PRO A 88 4.24 -7.38 1.75
CA PRO A 88 4.96 -6.33 2.46
C PRO A 88 6.31 -6.86 2.97
N PRO A 89 7.39 -6.07 2.85
CA PRO A 89 8.69 -6.46 3.40
C PRO A 89 8.62 -6.70 4.91
N LYS A 90 9.39 -7.67 5.40
CA LYS A 90 9.45 -8.02 6.83
C LYS A 90 9.71 -6.80 7.73
N GLU A 91 10.63 -5.92 7.34
CA GLU A 91 10.93 -4.70 8.10
C GLU A 91 9.70 -3.80 8.30
N ILE A 92 8.84 -3.68 7.28
CA ILE A 92 7.59 -2.93 7.38
C ILE A 92 6.62 -3.63 8.34
N CYS A 93 6.49 -4.96 8.24
CA CYS A 93 5.67 -5.74 9.15
C CYS A 93 6.12 -5.59 10.61
N ASP A 94 7.43 -5.68 10.86
CA ASP A 94 8.02 -5.55 12.20
C ASP A 94 7.73 -4.15 12.79
N LEU A 95 7.89 -3.08 11.99
CA LEU A 95 7.56 -1.71 12.39
C LEU A 95 6.08 -1.53 12.73
N ILE A 96 5.20 -2.12 11.92
CA ILE A 96 3.76 -2.10 12.18
C ILE A 96 3.45 -2.84 13.49
N SER A 97 3.90 -4.09 13.63
CA SER A 97 3.59 -4.93 14.78
C SER A 97 4.14 -4.36 16.09
N ALA A 98 5.28 -3.68 16.06
CA ALA A 98 5.81 -2.95 17.21
C ALA A 98 4.88 -1.82 17.70
N LYS A 99 4.13 -1.19 16.80
CA LYS A 99 3.21 -0.07 17.11
C LYS A 99 1.75 -0.51 17.24
N ARG A 100 1.38 -1.60 16.58
CA ARG A 100 0.03 -2.17 16.48
C ARG A 100 0.12 -3.68 16.79
N PRO A 101 0.31 -4.07 18.06
CA PRO A 101 0.37 -5.47 18.44
C PRO A 101 -0.90 -6.22 18.01
N GLY A 102 -0.73 -7.41 17.43
CA GLY A 102 -1.83 -8.22 16.90
C GLY A 102 -2.32 -7.81 15.50
N TRP A 103 -1.68 -6.84 14.85
CA TRP A 103 -1.88 -6.60 13.43
C TRP A 103 -1.37 -7.78 12.60
N SER A 104 -2.10 -8.15 11.55
CA SER A 104 -1.74 -9.21 10.63
C SER A 104 -2.10 -8.83 9.19
N TRP A 105 -1.41 -9.45 8.24
CA TRP A 105 -1.69 -9.33 6.82
C TRP A 105 -1.46 -10.68 6.14
N GLY A 106 -2.52 -11.28 5.59
CA GLY A 106 -2.45 -12.63 5.00
C GLY A 106 -1.95 -13.66 6.02
N ALA A 107 -0.86 -14.37 5.68
CA ALA A 107 -0.22 -15.35 6.56
C ALA A 107 0.79 -14.74 7.56
N PHE A 108 1.07 -13.43 7.48
CA PHE A 108 1.90 -12.75 8.46
C PHE A 108 1.04 -12.36 9.67
N SER A 109 1.29 -13.03 10.79
CA SER A 109 0.70 -12.76 12.11
C SER A 109 1.76 -12.39 13.12
#